data_AF-A0A1F9H6K1-F1
#
_entry.id   AF-A0A1F9H6K1-F1
#
_cell.length_a   1.000
_cell.length_b   1.000
_cell.length_c   1.000
_cell.angle_alpha   90.00
_cell.angle_beta   90.00
_cell.angle_gamma   90.00
#
_symmetry.space_group_name_H-M   'P 1'
#
loop_
_entity.id
_entity.type
_entity.pdbx_description
1 polymer ?
#
loop_
_entity_poly.entity_id
_entity_poly.type
_entity_poly.pdbx_seq_one_letter_code
_entity_poly.pdbx_strand_id
1 'polypeptide(L)'
;MKCLHEVLASDLQSFYNGLAVKMKTNSGMTIKELIVVIFLMATITVGSIPLFYWLKTQSRERELHEFVEVLKSGIAAWHYKSVVTQNTDVYPAFLDINPVEQKCENCFQFILPRELSDHLWYKKGPTEYLYSTNGNYKNITDFSEAGDFQITYTPLLGQVSIKKL
;
A
#
# COMPACT_ATOMS: atom_id res chain seq x y z
N MET A 1 17.31 -0.53 26.77
CA MET A 1 16.54 0.50 26.02
C MET A 1 15.33 0.93 26.83
N LYS A 2 15.57 1.75 27.86
CA LYS A 2 14.55 2.57 28.53
C LYS A 2 14.90 4.02 28.20
N CYS A 3 13.90 4.90 28.24
CA CYS A 3 14.04 6.36 28.25
C CYS A 3 14.06 7.09 26.88
N LEU A 4 12.95 7.03 26.16
CA LEU A 4 12.44 8.20 25.42
C LEU A 4 10.99 8.53 25.80
N HIS A 5 10.23 7.52 26.27
CA HIS A 5 8.83 7.66 26.68
C HIS A 5 8.62 8.31 28.05
N GLU A 6 9.60 8.26 28.96
CA GLU A 6 9.47 8.84 30.33
C GLU A 6 9.75 10.35 30.38
N VAL A 7 10.60 10.88 29.49
CA VAL A 7 10.94 12.32 29.48
C VAL A 7 9.78 13.16 28.94
N LEU A 8 9.06 12.65 27.93
CA LEU A 8 7.89 13.33 27.37
C LEU A 8 6.71 13.40 28.35
N ALA A 9 6.57 12.43 29.26
CA ALA A 9 5.49 12.39 30.22
C ALA A 9 5.64 13.43 31.35
N SER A 10 6.87 13.69 31.82
CA SER A 10 7.12 14.67 32.89
C SER A 10 6.97 16.12 32.42
N ASP A 11 7.35 16.43 31.18
CA ASP A 11 7.21 17.78 30.63
C ASP A 11 5.74 18.13 30.32
N LEU A 12 4.94 17.15 29.89
CA LEU A 12 3.51 17.30 29.70
C LEU A 12 2.78 17.60 31.02
N GLN A 13 3.17 16.97 32.12
CA GLN A 13 2.54 17.17 33.44
C GLN A 13 2.81 18.58 33.99
N SER A 14 4.04 19.10 33.82
CA SER A 14 4.43 20.46 34.19
C SER A 14 3.65 21.51 33.38
N PHE A 15 3.50 21.27 32.07
CA PHE A 15 2.73 22.13 31.18
C PHE A 15 1.23 22.11 31.49
N TYR A 16 0.66 20.95 31.85
CA TYR A 16 -0.73 20.80 32.26
C TYR A 16 -1.04 21.54 33.58
N ASN A 17 -0.13 21.45 34.55
CA ASN A 17 -0.26 22.14 35.83
C ASN A 17 -0.11 23.67 35.68
N GLY A 18 0.64 24.14 34.67
CA GLY A 18 0.68 25.55 34.26
C GLY A 18 -0.57 26.02 33.49
N LEU A 19 -1.31 25.10 32.87
CA LEU A 19 -2.56 25.35 32.13
C LEU A 19 -3.82 25.33 33.01
N ALA A 20 -3.70 25.03 34.30
CA ALA A 20 -4.77 25.25 35.29
C ALA A 20 -5.03 26.75 35.58
N VAL A 21 -4.82 27.61 34.58
CA VAL A 21 -5.28 28.99 34.53
C VAL A 21 -6.79 28.95 34.36
N LYS A 22 -7.48 28.88 35.50
CA LYS A 22 -8.80 29.45 35.80
C LYS A 22 -9.59 29.89 34.54
N MET A 23 -10.23 28.94 33.86
CA MET A 23 -11.17 29.23 32.78
C MET A 23 -12.42 29.89 33.38
N LYS A 24 -12.40 31.22 33.42
CA LYS A 24 -13.60 32.03 33.63
C LYS A 24 -14.31 32.11 32.28
N THR A 25 -15.32 31.27 32.10
CA THR A 25 -16.32 31.40 31.03
C THR A 25 -16.88 32.82 31.03
N ASN A 26 -16.55 33.59 29.99
CA ASN A 26 -17.38 34.65 29.42
C ASN A 26 -16.81 35.13 28.08
N SER A 27 -17.61 34.95 27.03
CA SER A 27 -17.76 35.77 25.83
C SER A 27 -16.53 36.07 24.95
N GLY A 28 -16.50 35.43 23.77
CA GLY A 28 -15.63 35.77 22.62
C GLY A 28 -14.27 35.09 22.62
N MET A 29 -13.98 34.27 21.59
CA MET A 29 -12.69 33.60 21.44
C MET A 29 -11.58 34.66 21.35
N THR A 30 -10.69 34.68 22.35
CA THR A 30 -9.62 35.68 22.42
C THR A 30 -8.46 35.27 21.51
N ILE A 31 -7.74 36.23 20.90
CA ILE A 31 -6.60 35.97 19.98
C ILE A 31 -5.56 35.01 20.62
N LYS A 32 -5.36 35.11 21.94
CA LYS A 32 -4.48 34.21 22.69
C LYS A 32 -4.93 32.74 22.68
N GLU A 33 -6.23 32.46 22.78
CA GLU A 33 -6.76 31.09 22.70
C GLU A 33 -6.61 30.52 21.30
N LEU A 34 -6.77 31.34 20.26
CA LEU A 34 -6.55 30.94 18.87
C LEU A 34 -5.10 30.50 18.64
N ILE A 35 -4.11 31.24 19.16
CA ILE A 35 -2.68 30.91 19.02
C ILE A 35 -2.37 29.57 19.71
N VAL A 36 -2.91 29.35 20.91
CA VAL A 36 -2.71 28.08 21.64
C VAL A 36 -3.30 26.90 20.87
N VAL A 37 -4.51 27.04 20.31
CA VAL A 37 -5.15 25.97 19.52
C VAL A 37 -4.37 25.66 18.25
N ILE A 38 -3.91 26.68 17.51
CA ILE A 38 -3.10 26.48 16.30
C ILE A 38 -1.79 25.76 16.66
N PHE A 39 -1.14 26.15 17.75
CA PHE A 39 0.10 25.53 18.19
C PHE A 39 -0.11 24.05 18.55
N LEU A 40 -1.22 23.73 19.23
CA LEU A 40 -1.57 22.37 19.63
C LEU A 40 -1.92 21.48 18.42
N MET A 41 -2.64 22.03 17.44
CA MET A 41 -2.93 21.33 16.18
C MET A 41 -1.66 21.08 15.36
N ALA A 42 -0.72 22.03 15.34
CA ALA A 42 0.54 21.89 14.61
C ALA A 42 1.42 20.76 15.19
N THR A 43 1.53 20.66 16.51
CA THR A 43 2.35 19.61 17.16
C THR A 43 1.78 18.21 16.95
N ILE A 44 0.45 18.05 17.06
CA ILE A 44 -0.22 16.77 16.78
C ILE A 44 -0.02 16.37 15.31
N THR A 45 -0.18 17.31 14.39
CA THR A 45 -0.06 17.03 12.95
C THR A 45 1.35 16.55 12.62
N VAL A 46 2.39 17.27 13.05
CA VAL A 46 3.80 16.91 12.76
C VAL A 46 4.17 15.56 13.40
N GLY A 47 3.67 15.26 14.59
CA GLY A 47 3.91 13.97 15.25
C GLY A 47 3.26 12.77 14.54
N SER A 48 2.14 12.99 13.82
CA SER A 48 1.39 11.91 13.16
C SER A 48 1.93 11.48 11.80
N ILE A 49 2.73 12.32 11.13
CA ILE A 49 3.27 12.06 9.78
C ILE A 49 4.04 10.74 9.69
N PRO A 50 5.06 10.45 10.53
CA PRO A 50 5.84 9.21 10.38
C PRO A 50 5.01 7.95 10.59
N LEU A 51 4.06 7.98 11.54
CA LEU A 51 3.15 6.85 11.78
C LEU A 51 2.24 6.59 10.58
N PHE A 52 1.71 7.66 9.97
CA PHE A 52 0.88 7.55 8.78
C PHE A 52 1.62 6.88 7.62
N TYR A 53 2.88 7.27 7.37
CA TYR A 53 3.69 6.64 6.32
C TYR A 53 3.91 5.15 6.58
N TRP A 54 4.20 4.76 7.82
CA TRP A 54 4.40 3.36 8.18
C TRP A 54 3.13 2.52 8.05
N LEU A 55 1.97 3.04 8.48
CA LEU A 55 0.68 2.36 8.33
C LEU A 55 0.28 2.20 6.86
N LYS A 56 0.56 3.22 6.04
CA LYS A 56 0.28 3.18 4.60
C LYS A 56 1.06 2.06 3.90
N THR A 57 2.35 1.91 4.19
CA THR A 57 3.17 0.86 3.57
C THR A 57 2.71 -0.53 4.01
N GLN A 58 2.41 -0.72 5.31
CA GLN A 58 1.86 -1.97 5.84
C GLN A 58 0.50 -2.34 5.22
N SER A 59 -0.39 -1.37 5.00
CA SER A 59 -1.67 -1.62 4.30
C SER A 59 -1.42 -2.15 2.90
N ARG A 60 -0.51 -1.51 2.15
CA ARG A 60 -0.21 -1.87 0.76
C ARG A 60 0.49 -3.22 0.64
N GLU A 61 1.32 -3.61 1.59
CA GLU A 61 1.90 -4.97 1.65
C GLU A 61 0.79 -6.02 1.84
N ARG A 62 -0.19 -5.77 2.72
CA ARG A 62 -1.33 -6.68 2.93
C ARG A 62 -2.22 -6.79 1.71
N GLU A 63 -2.55 -5.67 1.08
CA GLU A 63 -3.32 -5.61 -0.17
C GLU A 63 -2.66 -6.46 -1.27
N LEU A 64 -1.32 -6.38 -1.41
CA LEU A 64 -0.58 -7.22 -2.34
C LEU A 64 -0.76 -8.71 -2.05
N HIS A 65 -0.60 -9.12 -0.79
CA HIS A 65 -0.73 -10.53 -0.40
C HIS A 65 -2.14 -11.06 -0.67
N GLU A 66 -3.17 -10.30 -0.31
CA GLU A 66 -4.57 -10.64 -0.61
C GLU A 66 -4.80 -10.73 -2.11
N PHE A 67 -4.28 -9.78 -2.89
CA PHE A 67 -4.40 -9.78 -4.34
C PHE A 67 -3.75 -11.01 -4.97
N VAL A 68 -2.57 -11.43 -4.49
CA VAL A 68 -1.88 -12.61 -5.04
C VAL A 68 -2.67 -13.89 -4.75
N GLU A 69 -3.34 -14.00 -3.61
CA GLU A 69 -4.23 -15.14 -3.35
C GLU A 69 -5.45 -15.15 -4.29
N VAL A 70 -6.02 -13.97 -4.58
CA VAL A 70 -7.07 -13.84 -5.60
C VAL A 70 -6.54 -14.26 -6.98
N LEU A 71 -5.31 -13.87 -7.33
CA LEU A 71 -4.69 -14.23 -8.60
C LEU A 71 -4.50 -15.75 -8.72
N LYS A 72 -3.99 -16.41 -7.67
CA LYS A 72 -3.85 -17.87 -7.63
C LYS A 72 -5.20 -18.57 -7.82
N SER A 73 -6.23 -18.08 -7.11
CA SER A 73 -7.60 -18.60 -7.24
C SER A 73 -8.14 -18.44 -8.66
N GLY A 74 -7.93 -17.28 -9.29
CA GLY A 74 -8.35 -17.05 -10.66
C GLY A 74 -7.63 -17.96 -11.67
N ILE A 75 -6.32 -18.21 -11.48
CA ILE A 75 -5.54 -19.12 -12.34
C ILE A 75 -6.10 -20.55 -12.23
N ALA A 76 -6.38 -21.00 -11.00
CA ALA A 76 -6.99 -22.31 -10.77
C ALA A 76 -8.40 -22.41 -11.39
N ALA A 77 -9.21 -21.35 -11.29
CA ALA A 77 -10.53 -21.32 -11.91
C ALA A 77 -10.46 -21.38 -13.45
N TRP A 78 -9.49 -20.68 -14.05
CA TRP A 78 -9.25 -20.74 -15.50
C TRP A 78 -8.85 -22.16 -15.92
N HIS A 79 -7.93 -22.79 -15.17
CA HIS A 79 -7.49 -24.17 -15.40
C HIS A 79 -8.64 -25.17 -15.29
N TYR A 80 -9.50 -25.04 -14.27
CA TYR A 80 -10.68 -25.90 -14.17
C TYR A 80 -11.59 -25.76 -15.40
N LYS A 81 -11.75 -24.54 -15.92
CA LYS A 81 -12.54 -24.28 -17.12
C LYS A 81 -11.92 -24.91 -18.38
N SER A 82 -10.60 -24.93 -18.53
CA SER A 82 -9.94 -25.59 -19.68
C SER A 82 -10.13 -27.11 -19.64
N VAL A 83 -10.01 -27.72 -18.46
CA VAL A 83 -10.27 -29.15 -18.27
C VAL A 83 -11.72 -29.51 -18.62
N VAL A 84 -12.69 -28.74 -18.12
CA VAL A 84 -14.12 -29.05 -18.33
C VAL A 84 -14.60 -28.73 -19.74
N THR A 85 -14.16 -27.61 -20.32
CA THR A 85 -14.74 -27.10 -21.58
C THR A 85 -13.94 -27.55 -22.81
N GLN A 86 -12.62 -27.63 -22.68
CA GLN A 86 -11.71 -27.88 -23.80
C GLN A 86 -11.05 -29.26 -23.71
N ASN A 87 -11.26 -29.99 -22.60
CA ASN A 87 -10.62 -31.28 -22.32
C ASN A 87 -9.08 -31.18 -22.37
N THR A 88 -8.54 -30.04 -21.94
CA THR A 88 -7.09 -29.76 -21.90
C THR A 88 -6.66 -29.47 -20.48
N ASP A 89 -5.62 -30.17 -20.01
CA ASP A 89 -5.02 -29.98 -18.68
C ASP A 89 -3.84 -29.01 -18.77
N VAL A 90 -4.15 -27.74 -19.03
CA VAL A 90 -3.14 -26.71 -19.28
C VAL A 90 -3.52 -25.43 -18.55
N TYR A 91 -2.52 -24.75 -18.00
CA TYR A 91 -2.62 -23.43 -17.40
C TYR A 91 -2.47 -22.32 -18.45
N PRO A 92 -2.94 -21.09 -18.17
CA PRO A 92 -2.84 -20.01 -19.13
C PRO A 92 -1.37 -19.63 -19.37
N ALA A 93 -0.96 -19.48 -20.63
CA ALA A 93 0.41 -19.06 -20.96
C ALA A 93 0.71 -17.62 -20.52
N PHE A 94 -0.31 -16.75 -20.55
CA PHE A 94 -0.24 -15.34 -20.20
C PHE A 94 -1.43 -14.98 -19.31
N LEU A 95 -1.22 -14.04 -18.39
CA LEU A 95 -2.28 -13.56 -17.50
C LEU A 95 -3.05 -12.36 -18.10
N ASP A 96 -2.45 -11.67 -19.07
CA ASP A 96 -3.05 -10.57 -19.83
C ASP A 96 -2.30 -10.31 -21.15
N ILE A 97 -2.83 -9.39 -21.96
CA ILE A 97 -2.23 -8.90 -23.21
C ILE A 97 -1.47 -7.59 -23.04
N ASN A 98 -1.37 -7.03 -21.83
CA ASN A 98 -0.76 -5.74 -21.62
C ASN A 98 0.69 -5.79 -22.16
N PRO A 99 1.16 -4.82 -22.95
CA PRO A 99 2.56 -4.75 -23.36
C PRO A 99 3.52 -4.85 -22.17
N VAL A 100 4.66 -5.50 -22.43
CA VAL A 100 5.77 -5.53 -21.48
C VAL A 100 6.36 -4.14 -21.33
N GLU A 101 6.99 -3.91 -20.20
CA GLU A 101 7.61 -2.66 -19.83
C GLU A 101 6.65 -1.46 -19.76
N GLN A 102 5.42 -1.69 -19.31
CA GLN A 102 4.41 -0.65 -19.17
C GLN A 102 3.69 -0.71 -17.83
N LYS A 103 3.10 0.44 -17.47
CA LYS A 103 2.21 0.52 -16.30
C LYS A 103 1.02 -0.40 -16.50
N CYS A 104 0.51 -0.87 -15.37
CA CYS A 104 -0.62 -1.76 -15.37
C CYS A 104 -1.93 -0.99 -15.59
N GLU A 105 -2.34 -0.83 -16.85
CA GLU A 105 -3.64 -0.28 -17.20
C GLU A 105 -4.72 -1.36 -17.20
N ASN A 106 -4.46 -2.52 -17.83
CA ASN A 106 -5.43 -3.63 -17.91
C ASN A 106 -4.75 -4.98 -17.62
N CYS A 107 -4.09 -5.13 -16.46
CA CYS A 107 -3.45 -6.42 -16.16
C CYS A 107 -4.43 -7.47 -15.65
N PHE A 108 -4.00 -8.72 -15.77
CA PHE A 108 -4.69 -9.92 -15.30
C PHE A 108 -6.09 -10.14 -15.88
N GLN A 109 -6.43 -9.49 -17.00
CA GLN A 109 -7.76 -9.54 -17.63
C GLN A 109 -8.25 -10.96 -17.99
N PHE A 110 -7.34 -11.93 -18.17
CA PHE A 110 -7.73 -13.30 -18.52
C PHE A 110 -8.14 -14.13 -17.31
N ILE A 111 -7.77 -13.66 -16.12
CA ILE A 111 -7.81 -14.41 -14.87
C ILE A 111 -8.82 -13.79 -13.92
N LEU A 112 -8.83 -12.46 -13.86
CA LEU A 112 -9.72 -11.71 -12.99
C LEU A 112 -11.00 -11.32 -13.73
N PRO A 113 -12.17 -11.40 -13.06
CA PRO A 113 -13.44 -10.96 -13.65
C PRO A 113 -13.52 -9.45 -13.86
N ARG A 114 -12.66 -8.68 -13.18
CA ARG A 114 -12.45 -7.25 -13.40
C ARG A 114 -10.96 -7.02 -13.58
N GLU A 115 -10.61 -6.22 -14.58
CA GLU A 115 -9.23 -5.85 -14.85
C GLU A 115 -8.65 -5.01 -13.71
N LEU A 116 -7.34 -5.16 -13.49
CA LEU A 116 -6.61 -4.31 -12.58
C LEU A 116 -6.00 -3.14 -13.37
N SER A 117 -6.50 -1.93 -13.06
CA SER A 117 -5.96 -0.66 -13.51
C SER A 117 -5.38 0.09 -12.32
N ASP A 118 -4.11 -0.15 -12.01
CA ASP A 118 -3.45 0.49 -10.88
C ASP A 118 -2.00 0.88 -11.20
N HIS A 119 -1.72 2.18 -11.04
CA HIS A 119 -0.40 2.79 -11.14
C HIS A 119 0.65 2.23 -10.15
N LEU A 120 0.25 1.44 -9.14
CA LEU A 120 1.19 0.73 -8.26
C LEU A 120 1.80 -0.51 -8.91
N TRP A 121 1.17 -0.99 -9.99
CA TRP A 121 1.56 -2.19 -10.71
C TRP A 121 2.24 -1.84 -12.03
N TYR A 122 3.22 -2.65 -12.38
CA TYR A 122 3.99 -2.48 -13.59
C TYR A 122 4.33 -3.85 -14.18
N LYS A 123 4.13 -4.02 -15.49
CA LYS A 123 4.47 -5.27 -16.18
C LYS A 123 5.91 -5.20 -16.65
N LYS A 124 6.79 -6.00 -16.03
CA LYS A 124 8.21 -6.06 -16.37
C LYS A 124 8.47 -7.02 -17.53
N GLY A 125 7.75 -8.14 -17.56
CA GLY A 125 7.91 -9.17 -18.57
C GLY A 125 6.60 -9.89 -18.85
N PRO A 126 6.60 -10.89 -19.76
CA PRO A 126 5.38 -11.61 -20.12
C PRO A 126 4.68 -12.28 -18.92
N THR A 127 5.47 -12.71 -17.94
CA THR A 127 5.03 -13.40 -16.73
C THR A 127 5.55 -12.73 -15.44
N GLU A 128 6.07 -11.51 -15.54
CA GLU A 128 6.70 -10.79 -14.43
C GLU A 128 6.06 -9.42 -14.23
N TYR A 129 5.67 -9.15 -12.99
CA TYR A 129 5.06 -7.89 -12.57
C TYR A 129 5.81 -7.33 -11.38
N LEU A 130 5.90 -6.01 -11.31
CA LEU A 130 6.45 -5.28 -10.18
C LEU A 130 5.31 -4.55 -9.47
N TYR A 131 5.38 -4.53 -8.15
CA TYR A 131 4.48 -3.78 -7.29
C TYR A 131 5.26 -2.87 -6.36
N SER A 132 4.75 -1.66 -6.14
CA SER A 132 5.32 -0.74 -5.18
C SER A 132 4.32 -0.20 -4.17
N THR A 133 4.75 -0.21 -2.92
CA THR A 133 4.06 0.34 -1.76
C THR A 133 4.18 1.87 -1.67
N ASN A 134 5.07 2.51 -2.44
CA ASN A 134 5.30 3.95 -2.36
C ASN A 134 4.67 4.76 -3.52
N GLY A 135 4.28 4.08 -4.60
CA GLY A 135 3.31 4.55 -5.59
C GLY A 135 3.56 5.90 -6.27
N ASN A 136 4.82 6.26 -6.53
CA ASN A 136 5.14 7.56 -7.13
C ASN A 136 6.08 7.41 -8.33
N TYR A 137 5.67 6.59 -9.29
CA TYR A 137 6.50 6.27 -10.45
C TYR A 137 5.89 6.85 -11.72
N LYS A 138 6.66 7.74 -12.35
CA LYS A 138 6.27 8.32 -13.63
C LYS A 138 6.76 7.44 -14.77
N ASN A 139 7.94 6.83 -14.64
CA ASN A 139 8.62 6.08 -15.68
C ASN A 139 9.03 4.66 -15.27
N ILE A 140 9.42 3.87 -16.28
CA ILE A 140 9.91 2.48 -16.20
C ILE A 140 11.14 2.36 -15.29
N THR A 141 12.08 3.29 -15.42
CA THR A 141 13.32 3.34 -14.63
C THR A 141 13.02 3.43 -13.14
N ASP A 142 11.97 4.15 -12.79
CA ASP A 142 11.61 4.38 -11.40
C ASP A 142 11.07 3.09 -10.74
N PHE A 143 10.44 2.20 -11.51
CA PHE A 143 10.06 0.86 -11.06
C PHE A 143 11.23 -0.12 -11.02
N SER A 144 12.18 0.00 -11.95
CA SER A 144 13.38 -0.83 -11.99
C SER A 144 14.30 -0.60 -10.78
N GLU A 145 14.28 0.60 -10.20
CA GLU A 145 15.13 0.98 -9.07
C GLU A 145 14.40 0.93 -7.70
N ALA A 146 13.06 0.87 -7.67
CA ALA A 146 12.29 0.99 -6.43
C ALA A 146 10.98 0.16 -6.34
N GLY A 147 10.80 -0.87 -7.18
CA GLY A 147 9.75 -1.86 -6.91
C GLY A 147 10.02 -2.56 -5.58
N ASP A 148 9.03 -2.61 -4.68
CA ASP A 148 9.19 -3.28 -3.38
C ASP A 148 9.04 -4.80 -3.52
N PHE A 149 8.25 -5.24 -4.52
CA PHE A 149 7.96 -6.65 -4.76
C PHE A 149 7.98 -6.98 -6.25
N GLN A 150 8.47 -8.17 -6.55
CA GLN A 150 8.36 -8.82 -7.85
C GLN A 150 7.43 -10.02 -7.74
N ILE A 151 6.46 -10.10 -8.65
CA ILE A 151 5.53 -11.20 -8.81
C ILE A 151 5.93 -11.94 -10.08
N THR A 152 6.21 -13.24 -9.96
CA THR A 152 6.56 -14.10 -11.10
C THR A 152 5.56 -15.24 -11.22
N TYR A 153 4.95 -15.32 -12.40
CA TYR A 153 4.06 -16.41 -12.80
C TYR A 153 4.82 -17.49 -13.57
N THR A 154 4.57 -18.76 -13.24
CA THR A 154 5.16 -19.92 -13.90
C THR A 154 4.06 -20.69 -14.64
N PRO A 155 3.89 -20.48 -15.97
CA PRO A 155 2.79 -21.06 -16.73
C PRO A 155 2.73 -22.58 -16.67
N LEU A 156 3.87 -23.26 -16.64
CA LEU A 156 3.92 -24.73 -16.63
C LEU A 156 3.32 -25.34 -15.35
N LEU A 157 3.31 -24.60 -14.25
CA LEU A 157 2.88 -25.08 -12.94
C LEU A 157 1.63 -24.35 -12.44
N GLY A 158 1.17 -23.31 -13.13
CA GLY A 158 0.10 -22.43 -12.64
C GLY A 158 0.46 -21.68 -11.36
N GLN A 159 1.75 -21.55 -11.04
CA GLN A 159 2.21 -21.02 -9.76
C GLN A 159 2.54 -19.53 -9.85
N VAL A 160 2.21 -18.81 -8.78
CA VAL A 160 2.58 -17.40 -8.57
C VAL A 160 3.51 -17.32 -7.37
N SER A 161 4.67 -16.71 -7.56
CA SER A 161 5.63 -16.42 -6.50
C SER A 161 5.76 -14.92 -6.29
N ILE A 162 5.97 -14.51 -5.03
CA ILE A 162 6.25 -13.13 -4.66
C ILE A 162 7.65 -13.09 -4.07
N LYS A 163 8.47 -12.13 -4.51
CA LYS A 163 9.79 -11.85 -3.97
C LYS A 163 9.87 -10.39 -3.57
N LYS A 164 10.31 -10.10 -2.34
CA LYS A 164 10.67 -8.74 -1.92
C LYS A 164 12.03 -8.37 -2.54
N LEU A 165 12.12 -7.19 -3.14
CA LEU A 165 13.33 -6.70 -3.82
C LEU A 165 14.26 -5.93 -2.88
#